data_AF-A0A969MXZ2-F1
#
_entry.id   AF-A0A969MXZ2-F1
#
_cell.length_a   1.000
_cell.length_b   1.000
_cell.length_c   1.000
_cell.angle_alpha   90.00
_cell.angle_beta   90.00
_cell.angle_gamma   90.00
#
_symmetry.space_group_name_H-M   'P 1'
#
loop_
_entity.id
_entity.type
_entity.pdbx_description
1 polymer ?
#
loop_
_entity_poly.entity_id
_entity_poly.type
_entity_poly.pdbx_seq_one_letter_code
_entity_poly.pdbx_strand_id
1 'polypeptide(L)'
;MSVIGLILFSHPAITEVRTPSNYQIAMESSFNQPDYYPTEQKVTEEFYQPVGDWIGRLILPTTADLEKFGSDGSDWVWIEIYHAPGEFQSLLGQVVRLTWAQGPDIQTLVEKVTTDIKFTPIAQGAVLKGNILPTRLNLASQVGPLRSLAGARPEDDMIVRLDSVTLGNPSPDHPPALEIIHEPIQVTGRFAGLFQILNPISNPQAPVPPACPGNQPCPSDFFRVRGFNSKSGAFDRPEQMVRIPQQVASQGGLFYSTPREIEASPAGTQGWYLYGAKNQAGIFTAQAISPRRLIQLQPETVILGAEAGVNYITTENWQDTEQRKGTIQNILVDPNARNSEEAIAHWQAGDRALVIHSFGGTGGENGDKVIAGTVTGHFAYGIAEVVRDRLTQELQFQVTYQQVYANNPNGITSGHHTWASFLGNMQRGWLGTRPVSDVVIKWEPFTENYDLGTRVDSPLTELINYLQVMTARYRTGDGSGVALVTPTTSCVQDSNQGLYMAIEGVKARIAGDPEIQRWLAEHPDHPQTLRFQELLSLEQDLEAFLAPRGIIRPDWKENSEYLAGTTNREEFLREQNLKDPILSANVIFPRNAYDEISQIFLNHGARLWFLRTNQVGGNDPSIFPMAPTRALGR
;
A
#
# COMPACT_ATOMS: atom_id res chain seq x y z
N MET A 1 -46.07 48.92 -36.35
CA MET A 1 -45.47 47.58 -36.54
C MET A 1 -44.00 47.70 -36.17
N SER A 2 -43.60 47.25 -34.97
CA SER A 2 -42.20 47.21 -34.56
C SER A 2 -41.85 45.77 -34.21
N VAL A 3 -40.90 45.22 -34.96
CA VAL A 3 -40.39 43.86 -34.83
C VAL A 3 -39.40 43.84 -33.65
N ILE A 4 -39.66 42.99 -32.66
CA ILE A 4 -38.73 42.70 -31.56
C ILE A 4 -37.77 41.62 -32.06
N GLY A 5 -36.50 41.97 -32.21
CA GLY A 5 -35.42 41.03 -32.51
C GLY A 5 -35.00 40.28 -31.24
N LEU A 6 -35.14 38.96 -31.26
CA LEU A 6 -34.62 38.05 -30.24
C LEU A 6 -33.10 37.91 -30.47
N ILE A 7 -32.28 38.49 -29.59
CA ILE A 7 -30.83 38.22 -29.58
C ILE A 7 -30.61 36.95 -28.77
N LEU A 8 -30.38 35.84 -29.48
CA LEU A 8 -29.87 34.60 -28.90
C LEU A 8 -28.39 34.81 -28.55
N PHE A 9 -28.07 34.90 -27.26
CA PHE A 9 -26.70 34.79 -26.78
C PHE A 9 -26.28 33.31 -26.83
N SER A 10 -25.61 32.91 -27.92
CA SER A 10 -24.79 31.71 -27.94
C SER A 10 -23.65 31.88 -26.94
N HIS A 11 -23.72 31.17 -25.82
CA HIS A 11 -22.58 31.03 -24.94
C HIS A 11 -21.49 30.28 -25.71
N PRO A 12 -20.26 30.80 -25.83
CA PRO A 12 -19.18 30.01 -26.40
C PRO A 12 -19.01 28.77 -25.54
N ALA A 13 -18.97 27.59 -26.17
CA ALA A 13 -18.57 26.38 -25.49
C ALA A 13 -17.16 26.61 -24.95
N ILE A 14 -17.04 26.84 -23.64
CA ILE A 14 -15.76 26.85 -22.95
C ILE A 14 -15.21 25.44 -23.17
N THR A 15 -14.20 25.32 -24.02
CA THR A 15 -13.47 24.08 -24.21
C THR A 15 -12.68 23.90 -22.92
N GLU A 16 -13.20 23.09 -22.00
CA GLU A 16 -12.52 22.83 -20.73
C GLU A 16 -11.16 22.20 -21.02
N VAL A 17 -10.09 22.93 -20.70
CA VAL A 17 -8.71 22.49 -20.92
C VAL A 17 -8.40 21.39 -19.90
N ARG A 18 -8.16 20.17 -20.39
CA ARG A 18 -7.76 19.03 -19.56
C ARG A 18 -6.38 19.28 -18.95
N THR A 19 -6.28 19.17 -17.63
CA THR A 19 -4.99 19.24 -16.92
C THR A 19 -4.27 17.89 -17.02
N PRO A 20 -3.00 17.83 -17.46
CA PRO A 20 -2.22 16.60 -17.43
C PRO A 20 -2.06 16.08 -16.00
N SER A 21 -2.22 14.77 -15.82
CA SER A 21 -1.95 14.11 -14.55
C SER A 21 -0.44 14.00 -14.28
N ASN A 22 -0.05 13.89 -13.01
CA ASN A 22 1.34 13.61 -12.65
C ASN A 22 1.80 12.25 -13.19
N TYR A 23 0.90 11.27 -13.24
CA TYR A 23 1.14 9.99 -13.92
C TYR A 23 1.55 10.18 -15.38
N GLN A 24 0.77 10.95 -16.16
CA GLN A 24 1.06 11.20 -17.58
C GLN A 24 2.43 11.88 -17.76
N ILE A 25 2.72 12.91 -16.96
CA ILE A 25 4.01 13.61 -16.99
C ILE A 25 5.15 12.62 -16.69
N ALA A 26 5.00 11.79 -15.65
CA ALA A 26 6.02 10.82 -15.28
C ALA A 26 6.26 9.75 -16.37
N MET A 27 5.22 9.35 -17.09
CA MET A 27 5.30 8.37 -18.18
C MET A 27 6.00 8.90 -19.44
N GLU A 28 6.26 10.20 -19.57
CA GLU A 28 7.10 10.75 -20.65
C GLU A 28 8.55 10.27 -20.56
N SER A 29 9.01 9.92 -19.36
CA SER A 29 10.33 9.33 -19.16
C SER A 29 10.31 7.84 -19.47
N SER A 30 11.12 7.42 -20.44
CA SER A 30 11.17 6.02 -20.90
C SER A 30 11.44 5.02 -19.77
N PHE A 31 12.29 5.35 -18.79
CA PHE A 31 12.59 4.46 -17.66
C PHE A 31 11.40 4.20 -16.71
N ASN A 32 10.30 4.96 -16.83
CA ASN A 32 9.05 4.71 -16.11
C ASN A 32 8.09 3.79 -16.90
N GLN A 33 8.38 3.50 -18.16
CA GLN A 33 7.56 2.62 -19.01
C GLN A 33 8.00 1.16 -18.87
N PRO A 34 7.07 0.19 -18.78
CA PRO A 34 7.42 -1.24 -18.68
C PRO A 34 8.34 -1.75 -19.78
N ASP A 35 8.13 -1.28 -21.03
CA ASP A 35 8.82 -1.77 -22.23
C ASP A 35 10.28 -1.28 -22.33
N TYR A 36 10.70 -0.33 -21.47
CA TYR A 36 12.11 0.05 -21.34
C TYR A 36 12.98 -1.11 -20.80
N TYR A 37 12.35 -2.07 -20.12
CA TYR A 37 12.99 -3.22 -19.49
C TYR A 37 12.67 -4.50 -20.29
N PRO A 38 13.68 -5.15 -20.93
CA PRO A 38 13.46 -6.39 -21.67
C PRO A 38 12.74 -7.44 -20.82
N THR A 39 11.72 -8.12 -21.34
CA THR A 39 10.92 -9.09 -20.56
C THR A 39 11.79 -10.21 -19.98
N GLU A 40 12.55 -10.90 -20.84
CA GLU A 40 13.54 -11.89 -20.42
C GLU A 40 14.85 -11.22 -20.00
N GLN A 41 15.30 -11.46 -18.76
CA GLN A 41 16.55 -10.92 -18.26
C GLN A 41 17.35 -11.96 -17.49
N LYS A 42 18.67 -11.94 -17.69
CA LYS A 42 19.62 -12.65 -16.82
C LYS A 42 20.25 -11.66 -15.85
N VAL A 43 19.90 -11.80 -14.57
CA VAL A 43 20.54 -11.09 -13.46
C VAL A 43 21.55 -12.02 -12.78
N THR A 44 22.58 -11.44 -12.19
CA THR A 44 23.55 -12.19 -11.40
C THR A 44 22.97 -12.42 -10.02
N GLU A 45 22.63 -13.66 -9.68
CA GLU A 45 21.97 -14.04 -8.41
C GLU A 45 22.76 -13.63 -7.16
N GLU A 46 24.07 -13.44 -7.31
CA GLU A 46 24.92 -12.90 -6.23
C GLU A 46 24.62 -11.44 -5.86
N PHE A 47 24.05 -10.66 -6.78
CA PHE A 47 23.76 -9.23 -6.61
C PHE A 47 22.26 -8.94 -6.51
N TYR A 48 21.44 -9.75 -7.18
CA TYR A 48 20.03 -9.47 -7.37
C TYR A 48 19.18 -10.70 -7.10
N GLN A 49 18.02 -10.47 -6.52
CA GLN A 49 17.01 -11.49 -6.29
C GLN A 49 15.65 -11.03 -6.80
N PRO A 50 14.79 -11.94 -7.29
CA PRO A 50 13.41 -11.62 -7.62
C PRO A 50 12.66 -11.04 -6.42
N VAL A 51 11.78 -10.06 -6.65
CA VAL A 51 10.95 -9.46 -5.58
C VAL A 51 9.77 -10.33 -5.15
N GLY A 52 9.61 -11.51 -5.77
CA GLY A 52 8.57 -12.49 -5.51
C GLY A 52 8.77 -13.72 -6.41
N ASP A 53 8.12 -14.82 -6.04
CA ASP A 53 8.28 -16.08 -6.77
C ASP A 53 7.54 -16.04 -8.12
N TRP A 54 6.35 -15.42 -8.15
CA TRP A 54 5.63 -15.06 -9.38
C TRP A 54 5.55 -13.55 -9.50
N ILE A 55 6.06 -13.01 -10.61
CA ILE A 55 5.99 -11.58 -10.93
C ILE A 55 5.46 -11.45 -12.35
N GLY A 56 4.52 -10.53 -12.56
CA GLY A 56 4.07 -10.23 -13.90
C GLY A 56 3.40 -8.88 -14.03
N ARG A 57 3.12 -8.51 -15.28
CA ARG A 57 2.37 -7.32 -15.65
C ARG A 57 0.93 -7.71 -15.93
N LEU A 58 -0.02 -7.12 -15.20
CA LEU A 58 -1.44 -7.28 -15.51
C LEU A 58 -1.77 -6.54 -16.80
N ILE A 59 -2.54 -7.21 -17.66
CA ILE A 59 -3.02 -6.68 -18.93
C ILE A 59 -4.54 -6.79 -18.91
N LEU A 60 -5.23 -5.66 -19.10
CA LEU A 60 -6.68 -5.65 -19.15
C LEU A 60 -7.18 -6.35 -20.43
N PRO A 61 -8.10 -7.34 -20.34
CA PRO A 61 -8.66 -7.97 -21.54
C PRO A 61 -9.35 -6.98 -22.45
N THR A 62 -9.14 -7.13 -23.76
CA THR A 62 -9.85 -6.35 -24.78
C THR A 62 -11.28 -6.83 -24.94
N THR A 63 -12.14 -6.04 -25.58
CA THR A 63 -13.51 -6.47 -25.93
C THR A 63 -13.51 -7.77 -26.76
N ALA A 64 -12.57 -7.91 -27.70
CA ALA A 64 -12.42 -9.11 -28.51
C ALA A 64 -12.01 -10.33 -27.67
N ASP A 65 -11.18 -10.15 -26.65
CA ASP A 65 -10.80 -11.23 -25.74
C ASP A 65 -12.01 -11.69 -24.91
N LEU A 66 -12.81 -10.75 -24.40
CA LEU A 66 -14.03 -11.04 -23.63
C LEU A 66 -15.09 -11.76 -24.48
N GLU A 67 -15.23 -11.40 -25.75
CA GLU A 67 -16.11 -12.09 -26.70
C GLU A 67 -15.63 -13.51 -27.02
N LYS A 68 -14.31 -13.70 -27.15
CA LYS A 68 -13.71 -14.97 -27.54
C LYS A 68 -13.64 -15.99 -26.39
N PHE A 69 -13.17 -15.56 -25.23
CA PHE A 69 -12.92 -16.45 -24.09
C PHE A 69 -14.04 -16.41 -23.05
N GLY A 70 -15.05 -15.56 -23.28
CA GLY A 70 -16.20 -15.39 -22.42
C GLY A 70 -15.92 -14.50 -21.20
N SER A 71 -16.97 -13.79 -20.79
CA SER A 71 -17.17 -13.40 -19.39
C SER A 71 -18.06 -14.45 -18.74
N ASP A 72 -17.56 -15.69 -18.65
CA ASP A 72 -18.18 -16.92 -18.10
C ASP A 72 -18.70 -16.80 -16.64
N GLY A 73 -19.01 -15.59 -16.18
CA GLY A 73 -19.27 -15.24 -14.79
C GLY A 73 -17.99 -15.08 -13.97
N SER A 74 -16.81 -15.44 -14.51
CA SER A 74 -15.54 -15.33 -13.78
C SER A 74 -14.85 -14.00 -14.05
N ASP A 75 -14.29 -13.43 -12.98
CA ASP A 75 -13.35 -12.31 -13.07
C ASP A 75 -11.96 -12.84 -13.45
N TRP A 76 -11.38 -12.29 -14.51
CA TRP A 76 -10.09 -12.70 -15.04
C TRP A 76 -9.39 -11.56 -15.79
N VAL A 77 -8.06 -11.67 -15.89
CA VAL A 77 -7.21 -10.75 -16.66
C VAL A 77 -6.09 -11.53 -17.36
N TRP A 78 -5.38 -10.88 -18.27
CA TRP A 78 -4.12 -11.40 -18.79
C TRP A 78 -2.98 -11.03 -17.83
N ILE A 79 -1.96 -11.87 -17.76
CA ILE A 79 -0.70 -11.55 -17.09
C ILE A 79 0.49 -11.94 -17.97
N GLU A 80 1.38 -10.99 -18.23
CA GLU A 80 2.69 -11.25 -18.84
C GLU A 80 3.69 -11.62 -17.74
N ILE A 81 4.26 -12.82 -17.82
CA ILE A 81 5.11 -13.36 -16.77
C ILE A 81 6.54 -12.82 -16.89
N TYR A 82 7.02 -12.16 -15.84
CA TYR A 82 8.37 -11.61 -15.74
C TYR A 82 9.30 -12.46 -14.87
N HIS A 83 8.73 -13.18 -13.91
CA HIS A 83 9.44 -14.16 -13.09
C HIS A 83 8.48 -15.27 -12.68
N ALA A 84 8.98 -16.50 -12.63
CA ALA A 84 8.26 -17.68 -12.18
C ALA A 84 9.24 -18.65 -11.46
N PRO A 85 8.75 -19.53 -10.58
CA PRO A 85 9.56 -20.59 -9.97
C PRO A 85 10.28 -21.46 -11.01
N GLY A 86 11.35 -22.14 -10.58
CA GLY A 86 12.24 -22.92 -11.47
C GLY A 86 11.51 -23.93 -12.37
N GLU A 87 10.46 -24.58 -11.84
CA GLU A 87 9.64 -25.55 -12.57
C GLU A 87 8.74 -24.93 -13.65
N PHE A 88 8.53 -23.61 -13.61
CA PHE A 88 7.66 -22.85 -14.53
C PHE A 88 8.41 -21.83 -15.38
N GLN A 89 9.74 -21.94 -15.46
CA GLN A 89 10.59 -21.03 -16.25
C GLN A 89 10.21 -20.97 -17.73
N SER A 90 9.55 -21.99 -18.28
CA SER A 90 9.03 -21.97 -19.65
C SER A 90 7.96 -20.89 -19.88
N LEU A 91 7.30 -20.41 -18.82
CA LEU A 91 6.26 -19.37 -18.90
C LEU A 91 6.83 -17.95 -18.95
N LEU A 92 8.13 -17.75 -18.73
CA LEU A 92 8.73 -16.42 -18.79
C LEU A 92 8.46 -15.77 -20.16
N GLY A 93 8.01 -14.52 -20.13
CA GLY A 93 7.61 -13.74 -21.30
C GLY A 93 6.30 -14.16 -21.96
N GLN A 94 5.64 -15.22 -21.49
CA GLN A 94 4.33 -15.60 -21.99
C GLN A 94 3.23 -14.74 -21.36
N VAL A 95 2.18 -14.52 -22.14
CA VAL A 95 0.92 -13.94 -21.66
C VAL A 95 -0.05 -15.09 -21.41
N VAL A 96 -0.46 -15.26 -20.15
CA VAL A 96 -1.36 -16.33 -19.71
C VAL A 96 -2.57 -15.73 -18.98
N ARG A 97 -3.66 -16.49 -18.86
CA ARG A 97 -4.85 -16.03 -18.13
C ARG A 97 -4.56 -16.09 -16.63
N LEU A 98 -4.98 -15.08 -15.88
CA LEU A 98 -5.01 -15.06 -14.42
C LEU A 98 -6.46 -15.04 -13.96
N THR A 99 -6.84 -15.94 -13.06
CA THR A 99 -8.20 -16.04 -12.53
C THR A 99 -8.20 -16.46 -11.06
N TRP A 100 -9.38 -16.44 -10.45
CA TRP A 100 -9.60 -16.89 -9.09
C TRP A 100 -9.72 -18.42 -9.03
N ALA A 101 -9.13 -19.04 -8.02
CA ALA A 101 -9.35 -20.44 -7.75
C ALA A 101 -10.81 -20.72 -7.36
N GLN A 102 -11.27 -21.95 -7.57
CA GLN A 102 -12.62 -22.37 -7.20
C GLN A 102 -12.72 -22.57 -5.67
N GLY A 103 -13.72 -21.95 -5.04
CA GLY A 103 -13.93 -22.00 -3.59
C GLY A 103 -15.00 -21.01 -3.11
N PRO A 104 -16.01 -21.43 -2.33
CA PRO A 104 -17.21 -20.63 -2.05
C PRO A 104 -16.91 -19.27 -1.42
N ASP A 105 -15.90 -19.19 -0.55
CA ASP A 105 -15.50 -17.93 0.10
C ASP A 105 -14.89 -16.94 -0.91
N ILE A 106 -14.09 -17.43 -1.86
CA ILE A 106 -13.48 -16.62 -2.92
C ILE A 106 -14.55 -16.10 -3.87
N GLN A 107 -15.47 -16.97 -4.32
CA GLN A 107 -16.57 -16.54 -5.18
C GLN A 107 -17.45 -15.51 -4.49
N THR A 108 -17.78 -15.71 -3.21
CA THR A 108 -18.56 -14.74 -2.43
C THR A 108 -17.86 -13.37 -2.37
N LEU A 109 -16.55 -13.35 -2.13
CA LEU A 109 -15.76 -12.11 -2.12
C LEU A 109 -15.76 -11.42 -3.49
N VAL A 110 -15.56 -12.16 -4.57
CA VAL A 110 -15.51 -11.64 -5.95
C VAL A 110 -16.87 -11.10 -6.36
N GLU A 111 -17.95 -11.86 -6.17
CA GLU A 111 -19.32 -11.45 -6.47
C GLU A 111 -19.71 -10.16 -5.74
N LYS A 112 -19.31 -10.05 -4.47
CA LYS A 112 -19.64 -8.91 -3.60
C LYS A 112 -19.17 -7.56 -4.14
N VAL A 113 -18.01 -7.52 -4.81
CA VAL A 113 -17.42 -6.28 -5.32
C VAL A 113 -17.44 -6.17 -6.84
N THR A 114 -17.99 -7.18 -7.51
CA THR A 114 -18.22 -7.15 -8.95
C THR A 114 -19.34 -6.16 -9.24
N THR A 115 -19.04 -5.15 -10.06
CA THR A 115 -19.99 -4.08 -10.36
C THR A 115 -19.90 -3.62 -11.80
N ASP A 116 -20.97 -2.99 -12.27
CA ASP A 116 -20.98 -2.31 -13.56
C ASP A 116 -20.41 -0.90 -13.37
N ILE A 117 -19.55 -0.45 -14.28
CA ILE A 117 -18.91 0.85 -14.18
C ILE A 117 -19.50 1.81 -15.21
N LYS A 118 -20.03 2.94 -14.73
CA LYS A 118 -20.50 4.05 -15.56
C LYS A 118 -20.09 5.37 -14.94
N PHE A 119 -19.24 6.10 -15.66
CA PHE A 119 -18.71 7.36 -15.17
C PHE A 119 -19.81 8.39 -14.95
N THR A 120 -19.84 8.93 -13.73
CA THR A 120 -20.70 10.06 -13.36
C THR A 120 -20.10 11.40 -13.82
N PRO A 121 -20.86 12.50 -13.79
CA PRO A 121 -20.30 13.84 -14.03
C PRO A 121 -19.15 14.20 -13.06
N ILE A 122 -19.17 13.67 -11.83
CA ILE A 122 -18.08 13.85 -10.86
C ILE A 122 -16.81 13.15 -11.35
N ALA A 123 -16.93 11.90 -11.84
CA ALA A 123 -15.80 11.16 -12.42
C ALA A 123 -15.22 11.91 -13.63
N GLN A 124 -16.07 12.39 -14.54
CA GLN A 124 -15.65 13.17 -15.70
C GLN A 124 -14.90 14.44 -15.29
N GLY A 125 -15.45 15.19 -14.32
CA GLY A 125 -14.79 16.39 -13.78
C GLY A 125 -13.45 16.07 -13.09
N ALA A 126 -13.32 14.93 -12.42
CA ALA A 126 -12.07 14.50 -11.80
C ALA A 126 -10.99 14.17 -12.84
N VAL A 127 -11.34 13.51 -13.96
CA VAL A 127 -10.41 13.29 -15.08
C VAL A 127 -9.90 14.61 -15.66
N LEU A 128 -10.78 15.60 -15.82
CA LEU A 128 -10.41 16.92 -16.34
C LEU A 128 -9.45 17.68 -15.40
N LYS A 129 -9.55 17.43 -14.09
CA LYS A 129 -8.64 17.94 -13.06
C LYS A 129 -7.34 17.13 -12.93
N GLY A 130 -7.11 16.15 -13.80
CA GLY A 130 -5.88 15.37 -13.83
C GLY A 130 -5.83 14.17 -12.87
N ASN A 131 -6.96 13.74 -12.28
CA ASN A 131 -6.98 12.48 -11.52
C ASN A 131 -6.94 11.27 -12.46
N ILE A 132 -6.27 10.21 -12.01
CA ILE A 132 -6.27 8.91 -12.67
C ILE A 132 -7.45 8.07 -12.19
N LEU A 133 -8.33 7.74 -13.15
CA LEU A 133 -9.52 6.90 -12.98
C LEU A 133 -9.45 5.69 -13.91
N PRO A 134 -10.23 4.62 -13.66
CA PRO A 134 -10.30 3.44 -14.52
C PRO A 134 -11.05 3.72 -15.85
N THR A 135 -10.57 4.66 -16.65
CA THR A 135 -11.24 5.12 -17.88
C THR A 135 -11.43 4.02 -18.92
N ARG A 136 -10.53 3.03 -18.94
CA ARG A 136 -10.62 1.85 -19.82
C ARG A 136 -11.78 0.90 -19.45
N LEU A 137 -12.32 1.04 -18.24
CA LEU A 137 -13.44 0.26 -17.73
C LEU A 137 -14.77 1.05 -17.74
N ASN A 138 -14.79 2.29 -18.24
CA ASN A 138 -16.04 3.03 -18.35
C ASN A 138 -16.99 2.31 -19.31
N LEU A 139 -18.24 2.11 -18.87
CA LEU A 139 -19.29 1.34 -19.54
C LEU A 139 -19.06 -0.18 -19.58
N ALA A 140 -18.04 -0.70 -18.88
CA ALA A 140 -17.87 -2.13 -18.70
C ALA A 140 -18.84 -2.67 -17.66
N SER A 141 -19.48 -3.80 -17.95
CA SER A 141 -20.28 -4.55 -16.99
C SER A 141 -19.46 -5.64 -16.30
N GLN A 142 -19.94 -6.07 -15.13
CA GLN A 142 -19.40 -7.19 -14.35
C GLN A 142 -17.88 -7.08 -14.16
N VAL A 143 -17.43 -5.91 -13.72
CA VAL A 143 -16.01 -5.66 -13.43
C VAL A 143 -15.72 -6.16 -12.02
N GLY A 144 -15.03 -7.28 -11.92
CA GLY A 144 -14.53 -7.83 -10.65
C GLY A 144 -13.19 -7.24 -10.21
N PRO A 145 -12.65 -7.72 -9.08
CA PRO A 145 -11.42 -7.18 -8.49
C PRO A 145 -10.21 -7.19 -9.42
N LEU A 146 -9.93 -8.28 -10.15
CA LEU A 146 -8.78 -8.40 -11.04
C LEU A 146 -8.88 -7.42 -12.20
N ARG A 147 -10.04 -7.38 -12.88
CA ARG A 147 -10.27 -6.41 -13.97
C ARG A 147 -10.16 -4.98 -13.46
N SER A 148 -10.71 -4.67 -12.28
CA SER A 148 -10.61 -3.34 -11.66
C SER A 148 -9.15 -2.94 -11.36
N LEU A 149 -8.31 -3.89 -10.93
CA LEU A 149 -6.90 -3.66 -10.63
C LEU A 149 -6.07 -3.45 -11.92
N ALA A 150 -6.26 -4.32 -12.91
CA ALA A 150 -5.57 -4.19 -14.21
C ALA A 150 -5.98 -2.92 -14.96
N GLY A 151 -7.26 -2.56 -14.92
CA GLY A 151 -7.81 -1.37 -15.57
C GLY A 151 -7.73 -0.08 -14.76
N ALA A 152 -7.09 -0.09 -13.58
CA ALA A 152 -7.05 1.06 -12.67
C ALA A 152 -6.27 2.26 -13.23
N ARG A 153 -5.34 2.02 -14.17
CA ARG A 153 -4.52 3.04 -14.84
C ARG A 153 -4.80 3.11 -16.34
N PRO A 154 -4.42 4.22 -16.99
CA PRO A 154 -4.64 4.40 -18.43
C PRO A 154 -3.90 3.38 -19.30
N GLU A 155 -2.76 2.86 -18.83
CA GLU A 155 -1.94 1.88 -19.55
C GLU A 155 -1.79 0.59 -18.74
N ASP A 156 -1.44 -0.51 -19.42
CA ASP A 156 -1.05 -1.76 -18.77
C ASP A 156 0.39 -1.64 -18.24
N ASP A 157 0.52 -1.06 -17.05
CA ASP A 157 1.80 -0.86 -16.36
C ASP A 157 1.80 -1.38 -14.91
N MET A 158 0.75 -2.12 -14.54
CA MET A 158 0.56 -2.67 -13.21
C MET A 158 1.41 -3.94 -13.04
N ILE A 159 2.50 -3.83 -12.28
CA ILE A 159 3.35 -4.97 -11.95
C ILE A 159 2.94 -5.53 -10.59
N VAL A 160 2.72 -6.84 -10.54
CA VAL A 160 2.25 -7.54 -9.36
C VAL A 160 3.10 -8.75 -9.00
N ARG A 161 3.12 -9.06 -7.71
CA ARG A 161 3.50 -10.37 -7.17
C ARG A 161 2.23 -11.18 -6.95
N LEU A 162 2.27 -12.46 -7.29
CA LEU A 162 1.22 -13.42 -6.98
C LEU A 162 1.68 -14.37 -5.89
N ASP A 163 0.82 -14.59 -4.90
CA ASP A 163 1.04 -15.55 -3.81
C ASP A 163 0.05 -16.73 -3.99
N SER A 164 0.43 -17.92 -3.50
CA SER A 164 -0.42 -19.14 -3.56
C SER A 164 -0.96 -19.48 -4.96
N VAL A 165 -0.08 -19.42 -5.97
CA VAL A 165 -0.42 -19.71 -7.37
C VAL A 165 -0.51 -21.20 -7.62
N THR A 166 -1.56 -21.62 -8.30
CA THR A 166 -1.67 -22.96 -8.89
C THR A 166 -1.88 -22.85 -10.40
N LEU A 167 -1.45 -23.86 -11.17
CA LEU A 167 -1.75 -23.95 -12.59
C LEU A 167 -3.11 -24.63 -12.77
N GLY A 168 -4.05 -23.90 -13.36
CA GLY A 168 -5.29 -24.46 -13.85
C GLY A 168 -5.03 -25.44 -14.99
N ASN A 169 -5.86 -26.48 -15.08
CA ASN A 169 -5.76 -27.45 -16.16
C ASN A 169 -6.09 -26.78 -17.51
N PRO A 170 -5.21 -26.84 -18.52
CA PRO A 170 -5.52 -26.31 -19.84
C PRO A 170 -6.74 -27.05 -20.41
N SER A 171 -7.67 -26.29 -21.00
CA SER A 171 -8.84 -26.81 -21.70
C SER A 171 -8.67 -26.59 -23.21
N PRO A 172 -9.26 -27.41 -24.10
CA PRO A 172 -9.27 -27.13 -25.54
C PRO A 172 -9.75 -25.71 -25.89
N ASP A 173 -10.59 -25.12 -25.04
CA ASP A 173 -11.21 -23.80 -25.24
C ASP A 173 -10.49 -22.65 -24.53
N HIS A 174 -9.54 -22.93 -23.62
CA HIS A 174 -8.86 -21.92 -22.81
C HIS A 174 -7.34 -22.16 -22.69
N PRO A 175 -6.51 -21.10 -22.83
CA PRO A 175 -5.07 -21.21 -22.56
C PRO A 175 -4.81 -21.58 -21.09
N PRO A 176 -3.59 -22.07 -20.76
CA PRO A 176 -3.20 -22.30 -19.36
C PRO A 176 -3.51 -21.07 -18.51
N ALA A 177 -4.12 -21.30 -17.36
CA ALA A 177 -4.52 -20.27 -16.41
C ALA A 177 -3.69 -20.39 -15.13
N LEU A 178 -3.27 -19.26 -14.58
CA LEU A 178 -2.83 -19.15 -13.20
C LEU A 178 -4.06 -18.89 -12.32
N GLU A 179 -4.22 -19.71 -11.30
CA GLU A 179 -5.28 -19.59 -10.31
C GLU A 179 -4.71 -19.07 -8.99
N ILE A 180 -5.37 -18.07 -8.42
CA ILE A 180 -4.98 -17.41 -7.15
C ILE A 180 -6.14 -17.39 -6.17
N ILE A 181 -5.81 -17.38 -4.88
CA ILE A 181 -6.76 -17.28 -3.77
C ILE A 181 -6.75 -15.91 -3.07
N HIS A 182 -5.77 -15.06 -3.41
CA HIS A 182 -5.59 -13.72 -2.84
C HIS A 182 -5.41 -12.69 -3.95
N GLU A 183 -5.85 -11.45 -3.71
CA GLU A 183 -5.63 -10.37 -4.67
C GLU A 183 -4.13 -10.14 -4.94
N PRO A 184 -3.73 -9.92 -6.21
CA PRO A 184 -2.33 -9.62 -6.54
C PRO A 184 -1.77 -8.43 -5.76
N ILE A 185 -0.52 -8.57 -5.29
CA ILE A 185 0.16 -7.51 -4.54
C ILE A 185 0.94 -6.62 -5.51
N GLN A 186 0.68 -5.31 -5.51
CA GLN A 186 1.42 -4.37 -6.33
C GLN A 186 2.88 -4.27 -5.88
N VAL A 187 3.80 -4.43 -6.83
CA VAL A 187 5.25 -4.37 -6.60
C VAL A 187 5.90 -3.33 -7.51
N THR A 188 7.13 -2.95 -7.20
CA THR A 188 7.96 -2.10 -8.07
C THR A 188 9.29 -2.78 -8.32
N GLY A 189 9.74 -2.77 -9.57
CA GLY A 189 10.87 -3.56 -10.01
C GLY A 189 10.54 -5.04 -10.17
N ARG A 190 11.44 -5.77 -10.84
CA ARG A 190 11.38 -7.23 -10.98
C ARG A 190 12.38 -7.92 -10.06
N PHE A 191 13.48 -7.23 -9.78
CA PHE A 191 14.56 -7.69 -8.93
C PHE A 191 14.92 -6.62 -7.90
N ALA A 192 15.46 -7.06 -6.76
CA ALA A 192 16.05 -6.22 -5.74
C ALA A 192 17.52 -6.60 -5.54
N GLY A 193 18.36 -5.62 -5.25
CA GLY A 193 19.72 -5.85 -4.75
C GLY A 193 20.05 -4.88 -3.62
N LEU A 194 20.98 -5.27 -2.75
CA LEU A 194 21.42 -4.47 -1.61
C LEU A 194 22.80 -3.86 -1.89
N PHE A 195 22.86 -2.53 -1.86
CA PHE A 195 24.03 -1.77 -2.33
C PHE A 195 24.44 -0.66 -1.37
N GLN A 196 25.75 -0.44 -1.27
CA GLN A 196 26.29 0.85 -0.86
C GLN A 196 26.46 1.72 -2.11
N ILE A 197 25.86 2.91 -2.09
CA ILE A 197 26.03 3.91 -3.16
C ILE A 197 27.30 4.69 -2.86
N LEU A 198 28.27 4.66 -3.78
CA LEU A 198 29.60 5.23 -3.54
C LEU A 198 29.68 6.68 -4.00
N ASN A 199 29.41 6.93 -5.29
CA ASN A 199 29.46 8.26 -5.86
C ASN A 199 28.77 8.30 -7.24
N PRO A 200 28.30 9.47 -7.69
CA PRO A 200 27.83 9.67 -9.05
C PRO A 200 28.97 9.50 -10.07
N ILE A 201 28.66 8.98 -11.25
CA ILE A 201 29.62 8.79 -12.32
C ILE A 201 29.77 10.10 -13.10
N SER A 202 30.92 10.75 -12.92
CA SER A 202 31.32 11.92 -13.70
C SER A 202 31.87 11.50 -15.07
N ASN A 203 30.98 11.05 -15.96
CA ASN A 203 31.35 10.79 -17.36
C ASN A 203 30.83 11.94 -18.25
N PRO A 204 31.70 12.67 -18.99
CA PRO A 204 31.28 13.70 -19.96
C PRO A 204 30.30 13.20 -21.04
N GLN A 205 30.27 11.89 -21.30
CA GLN A 205 29.36 11.27 -22.27
C GLN A 205 28.08 10.71 -21.64
N ALA A 206 27.97 10.66 -20.30
CA ALA A 206 26.72 10.27 -19.65
C ALA A 206 25.73 11.44 -19.72
N PRO A 207 24.50 11.22 -20.20
CA PRO A 207 23.51 12.29 -20.30
C PRO A 207 23.18 12.81 -18.90
N VAL A 208 23.33 14.12 -18.72
CA VAL A 208 22.89 14.80 -17.48
C VAL A 208 21.39 15.05 -17.59
N PRO A 209 20.60 14.78 -16.53
CA PRO A 209 19.17 15.08 -16.53
C PRO A 209 18.92 16.56 -16.89
N PRO A 210 17.91 16.86 -17.73
CA PRO A 210 17.64 18.23 -18.17
C PRO A 210 17.08 19.13 -17.04
N ALA A 211 16.48 18.53 -16.02
CA ALA A 211 15.90 19.21 -14.87
C ALA A 211 16.06 18.36 -13.60
N CYS A 212 16.22 19.02 -12.47
CA CYS A 212 16.38 18.44 -11.14
C CYS A 212 16.10 19.51 -10.09
N PRO A 213 15.79 19.15 -8.84
CA PRO A 213 15.65 20.12 -7.77
C PRO A 213 17.00 20.75 -7.42
N GLY A 214 16.98 21.99 -6.91
CA GLY A 214 18.17 22.74 -6.51
C GLY A 214 18.99 23.33 -7.66
N ASN A 215 20.29 23.55 -7.42
CA ASN A 215 21.16 24.25 -8.37
C ASN A 215 21.55 23.37 -9.56
N GLN A 216 21.65 24.01 -10.74
CA GLN A 216 22.24 23.44 -11.94
C GLN A 216 23.78 23.47 -11.88
N PRO A 217 24.49 22.56 -12.59
CA PRO A 217 23.95 21.45 -13.39
C PRO A 217 23.37 20.33 -12.52
N CYS A 218 22.47 19.54 -13.11
CA CYS A 218 21.94 18.35 -12.43
C CYS A 218 23.03 17.30 -12.13
N PRO A 219 22.91 16.56 -11.02
CA PRO A 219 23.80 15.45 -10.75
C PRO A 219 23.58 14.33 -11.78
N SER A 220 24.60 13.49 -11.96
CA SER A 220 24.44 12.25 -12.75
C SER A 220 23.39 11.36 -12.10
N ASP A 221 22.58 10.70 -12.93
CA ASP A 221 21.70 9.62 -12.52
C ASP A 221 22.37 8.24 -12.59
N PHE A 222 23.67 8.17 -12.91
CA PHE A 222 24.47 6.93 -12.89
C PHE A 222 25.40 6.93 -11.68
N PHE A 223 25.45 5.81 -10.97
CA PHE A 223 26.23 5.67 -9.74
C PHE A 223 27.14 4.44 -9.80
N ARG A 224 28.32 4.59 -9.20
CA ARG A 224 29.11 3.44 -8.76
C ARG A 224 28.51 2.92 -7.47
N VAL A 225 28.31 1.62 -7.41
CA VAL A 225 27.80 0.93 -6.22
C VAL A 225 28.65 -0.28 -5.90
N ARG A 226 28.57 -0.72 -4.65
CA ARG A 226 29.14 -1.97 -4.20
C ARG A 226 28.06 -2.84 -3.59
N GLY A 227 27.95 -4.09 -4.05
CA GLY A 227 26.93 -5.02 -3.57
C GLY A 227 27.28 -5.63 -2.21
N PHE A 228 26.25 -5.94 -1.42
CA PHE A 228 26.39 -6.67 -0.17
C PHE A 228 26.81 -8.12 -0.41
N ASN A 229 27.77 -8.61 0.35
CA ASN A 229 28.25 -9.98 0.31
C ASN A 229 27.83 -10.72 1.57
N SER A 230 26.90 -11.67 1.43
CA SER A 230 26.41 -12.49 2.54
C SER A 230 27.48 -13.34 3.20
N LYS A 231 28.58 -13.67 2.51
CA LYS A 231 29.66 -14.48 3.07
C LYS A 231 30.55 -13.68 4.03
N SER A 232 30.78 -12.40 3.76
CA SER A 232 31.61 -11.53 4.61
C SER A 232 30.80 -10.61 5.52
N GLY A 233 29.50 -10.42 5.25
CA GLY A 233 28.66 -9.47 5.96
C GLY A 233 28.93 -8.01 5.59
N ALA A 234 29.66 -7.74 4.50
CA ALA A 234 30.12 -6.41 4.13
C ALA A 234 29.78 -6.04 2.68
N PHE A 235 29.90 -4.75 2.36
CA PHE A 235 29.87 -4.27 0.97
C PHE A 235 31.28 -4.39 0.37
N ASP A 236 31.63 -5.58 -0.13
CA ASP A 236 32.96 -5.88 -0.67
C ASP A 236 32.95 -6.60 -2.03
N ARG A 237 31.78 -6.75 -2.66
CA ARG A 237 31.67 -7.25 -4.03
C ARG A 237 32.35 -6.31 -5.03
N PRO A 238 32.70 -6.78 -6.25
CA PRO A 238 33.14 -5.89 -7.31
C PRO A 238 32.17 -4.72 -7.56
N GLU A 239 32.71 -3.53 -7.80
CA GLU A 239 31.90 -2.36 -8.08
C GLU A 239 31.10 -2.52 -9.38
N GLN A 240 29.90 -1.97 -9.39
CA GLN A 240 29.01 -1.99 -10.54
C GLN A 240 28.46 -0.60 -10.81
N MET A 241 28.01 -0.40 -12.05
CA MET A 241 27.25 0.77 -12.44
C MET A 241 25.76 0.46 -12.34
N VAL A 242 25.02 1.33 -11.65
CA VAL A 242 23.55 1.35 -11.67
C VAL A 242 23.07 2.72 -12.08
N ARG A 243 21.81 2.80 -12.50
CA ARG A 243 21.11 4.06 -12.74
C ARG A 243 20.07 4.29 -11.63
N ILE A 244 20.11 5.44 -10.98
CA ILE A 244 19.10 5.93 -10.03
C ILE A 244 18.50 7.19 -10.68
N PRO A 245 17.37 7.05 -11.41
CA PRO A 245 16.87 8.12 -12.27
C PRO A 245 16.47 9.39 -11.51
N GLN A 246 16.82 10.55 -12.06
CA GLN A 246 16.15 11.81 -11.73
C GLN A 246 14.75 11.77 -12.33
N GLN A 247 13.73 11.81 -11.47
CA GLN A 247 12.34 11.88 -11.93
C GLN A 247 12.02 13.27 -12.47
N VAL A 248 11.00 13.37 -13.30
CA VAL A 248 10.50 14.64 -13.80
C VAL A 248 9.68 15.36 -12.73
N ALA A 249 9.65 16.69 -12.81
CA ALA A 249 8.79 17.49 -11.93
C ALA A 249 7.31 17.19 -12.23
N SER A 250 6.52 17.07 -11.18
CA SER A 250 5.06 17.06 -11.27
C SER A 250 4.51 18.40 -11.77
N GLN A 251 3.20 18.47 -12.02
CA GLN A 251 2.54 19.72 -12.42
C GLN A 251 2.82 20.88 -11.45
N GLY A 252 3.00 20.58 -10.16
CA GLY A 252 3.28 21.57 -9.10
C GLY A 252 4.76 21.85 -8.87
N GLY A 253 5.67 21.39 -9.73
CA GLY A 253 7.12 21.56 -9.56
C GLY A 253 7.78 20.57 -8.60
N LEU A 254 7.00 19.77 -7.86
CA LEU A 254 7.51 18.76 -6.93
C LEU A 254 8.13 17.59 -7.68
N PHE A 255 9.32 17.17 -7.28
CA PHE A 255 9.97 15.94 -7.74
C PHE A 255 9.70 14.80 -6.76
N TYR A 256 9.08 13.70 -7.21
CA TYR A 256 8.77 12.55 -6.33
C TYR A 256 10.04 11.83 -5.82
N SER A 257 11.11 11.87 -6.60
CA SER A 257 12.43 11.36 -6.22
C SER A 257 13.53 12.10 -6.98
N THR A 258 14.69 12.20 -6.36
CA THR A 258 15.90 12.81 -6.92
C THR A 258 17.12 12.00 -6.49
N PRO A 259 18.12 11.74 -7.36
CA PRO A 259 19.36 11.11 -6.94
C PRO A 259 20.33 12.08 -6.26
N ARG A 260 19.99 13.38 -6.16
CA ARG A 260 20.87 14.40 -5.57
C ARG A 260 21.28 14.00 -4.15
N GLU A 261 22.60 13.89 -3.93
CA GLU A 261 23.21 13.63 -2.62
C GLU A 261 22.76 12.29 -1.97
N ILE A 262 22.23 11.35 -2.76
CA ILE A 262 21.75 10.07 -2.21
C ILE A 262 22.89 9.23 -1.59
N GLU A 263 24.10 9.33 -2.12
CA GLU A 263 25.31 8.69 -1.60
C GLU A 263 25.72 9.23 -0.22
N ALA A 264 25.32 10.46 0.10
CA ALA A 264 25.61 11.13 1.37
C ALA A 264 24.43 11.06 2.36
N SER A 265 23.32 10.42 1.98
CA SER A 265 22.11 10.38 2.79
C SER A 265 22.34 9.60 4.11
N PRO A 266 21.99 10.18 5.28
CA PRO A 266 22.09 9.48 6.56
C PRO A 266 21.31 8.16 6.63
N ALA A 267 20.15 8.12 5.98
CA ALA A 267 19.31 6.93 5.86
C ALA A 267 20.06 5.75 5.18
N GLY A 268 20.99 6.07 4.28
CA GLY A 268 21.74 5.12 3.45
C GLY A 268 23.00 4.54 4.08
N THR A 269 23.31 4.87 5.33
CA THR A 269 24.60 4.52 5.97
C THR A 269 24.85 3.01 6.07
N GLN A 270 23.80 2.19 6.15
CA GLN A 270 23.90 0.72 6.11
C GLN A 270 23.55 0.11 4.75
N GLY A 271 23.45 0.95 3.73
CA GLY A 271 23.09 0.58 2.36
C GLY A 271 21.60 0.74 2.04
N TRP A 272 21.33 0.59 0.75
CA TRP A 272 20.03 0.74 0.12
C TRP A 272 19.64 -0.54 -0.59
N TYR A 273 18.42 -1.00 -0.38
CA TYR A 273 17.78 -1.89 -1.34
C TYR A 273 17.37 -1.07 -2.55
N LEU A 274 17.83 -1.48 -3.73
CA LEU A 274 17.42 -0.94 -5.03
C LEU A 274 16.55 -1.97 -5.72
N TYR A 275 15.29 -1.61 -5.98
CA TYR A 275 14.32 -2.43 -6.70
C TYR A 275 14.22 -1.93 -8.14
N GLY A 276 14.33 -2.80 -9.12
CA GLY A 276 14.36 -2.42 -10.52
C GLY A 276 14.56 -3.59 -11.46
N ALA A 277 15.09 -3.28 -12.64
CA ALA A 277 15.46 -4.26 -13.66
C ALA A 277 16.56 -3.70 -14.56
N LYS A 278 17.21 -4.55 -15.34
CA LYS A 278 18.18 -4.09 -16.35
C LYS A 278 17.44 -3.51 -17.54
N ASN A 279 17.97 -2.42 -18.09
CA ASN A 279 17.52 -1.89 -19.38
C ASN A 279 18.13 -2.67 -20.55
N GLN A 280 17.82 -2.28 -21.78
CA GLN A 280 18.38 -2.89 -23.00
C GLN A 280 19.92 -2.85 -23.07
N ALA A 281 20.57 -1.89 -22.42
CA ALA A 281 22.03 -1.79 -22.33
C ALA A 281 22.63 -2.65 -21.20
N GLY A 282 21.81 -3.42 -20.47
CA GLY A 282 22.24 -4.25 -19.34
C GLY A 282 22.49 -3.49 -18.04
N ILE A 283 22.17 -2.19 -17.97
CA ILE A 283 22.34 -1.35 -16.78
C ILE A 283 21.12 -1.52 -15.87
N PHE A 284 21.35 -1.93 -14.62
CA PHE A 284 20.28 -1.99 -13.62
C PHE A 284 19.79 -0.58 -13.30
N THR A 285 18.52 -0.32 -13.58
CA THR A 285 17.88 0.98 -13.33
C THR A 285 16.90 0.82 -12.17
N ALA A 286 17.12 1.58 -11.11
CA ALA A 286 16.26 1.61 -9.93
C ALA A 286 14.91 2.25 -10.27
N GLN A 287 13.85 1.62 -9.78
CA GLN A 287 12.46 2.07 -9.88
C GLN A 287 11.87 2.32 -8.48
N ALA A 288 12.41 1.66 -7.44
CA ALA A 288 12.17 1.97 -6.04
C ALA A 288 13.44 1.81 -5.22
N ILE A 289 13.49 2.46 -4.06
CA ILE A 289 14.58 2.36 -3.09
C ILE A 289 14.05 2.19 -1.67
N SER A 290 14.79 1.50 -0.81
CA SER A 290 14.49 1.38 0.63
C SER A 290 15.77 1.41 1.48
N PRO A 291 15.82 2.18 2.57
CA PRO A 291 16.95 2.15 3.50
C PRO A 291 16.99 0.83 4.27
N ARG A 292 18.10 0.07 4.19
CA ARG A 292 18.22 -1.23 4.88
C ARG A 292 17.99 -1.11 6.39
N ARG A 293 18.58 -0.09 7.02
CA ARG A 293 18.52 0.17 8.46
C ARG A 293 17.09 0.39 8.98
N LEU A 294 16.19 0.89 8.12
CA LEU A 294 14.80 1.14 8.51
C LEU A 294 14.07 -0.16 8.83
N ILE A 295 14.25 -1.20 8.03
CA ILE A 295 13.42 -2.41 8.10
C ILE A 295 14.04 -3.55 8.91
N GLN A 296 15.31 -3.43 9.31
CA GLN A 296 15.98 -4.41 10.17
C GLN A 296 15.36 -4.45 11.57
N LEU A 297 15.33 -5.64 12.17
CA LEU A 297 14.98 -5.84 13.59
C LEU A 297 16.14 -5.44 14.52
N GLN A 298 16.68 -4.24 14.31
CA GLN A 298 17.75 -3.62 15.09
C GLN A 298 17.34 -2.19 15.42
N PRO A 299 16.57 -1.98 16.51
CA PRO A 299 16.06 -0.67 16.82
C PRO A 299 17.20 0.25 17.26
N GLU A 300 17.11 1.52 16.86
CA GLU A 300 18.02 2.58 17.29
C GLU A 300 17.85 2.88 18.78
N THR A 301 16.61 2.80 19.24
CA THR A 301 16.21 3.03 20.63
C THR A 301 15.12 2.03 21.01
N VAL A 302 15.22 1.50 22.23
CA VAL A 302 14.13 0.77 22.88
C VAL A 302 13.56 1.63 24.00
N ILE A 303 12.25 1.87 23.98
CA ILE A 303 11.50 2.57 25.00
C ILE A 303 10.72 1.53 25.81
N LEU A 304 10.97 1.49 27.12
CA LEU A 304 10.35 0.53 28.02
C LEU A 304 9.26 1.19 28.86
N GLY A 305 8.15 0.49 29.04
CA GLY A 305 7.03 0.91 29.89
C GLY A 305 5.97 1.74 29.16
N ALA A 306 4.72 1.53 29.56
CA ALA A 306 3.54 2.12 28.91
C ALA A 306 3.55 3.65 28.90
N GLU A 307 3.89 4.31 30.02
CA GLU A 307 3.86 5.78 30.12
C GLU A 307 4.84 6.44 29.13
N ALA A 308 6.08 5.95 29.06
CA ALA A 308 7.07 6.43 28.11
C ALA A 308 6.64 6.14 26.66
N GLY A 309 6.04 4.97 26.41
CA GLY A 309 5.47 4.64 25.11
C GLY A 309 4.35 5.60 24.67
N VAL A 310 3.44 5.97 25.57
CA VAL A 310 2.39 6.96 25.30
C VAL A 310 2.98 8.35 24.98
N ASN A 311 4.02 8.77 25.71
CA ASN A 311 4.71 10.03 25.42
C ASN A 311 5.34 10.02 24.02
N TYR A 312 5.97 8.90 23.65
CA TYR A 312 6.55 8.73 22.33
C TYR A 312 5.50 8.82 21.23
N ILE A 313 4.39 8.07 21.35
CA ILE A 313 3.29 8.05 20.37
C ILE A 313 2.75 9.47 20.13
N THR A 314 2.36 10.15 21.20
CA THR A 314 1.60 11.39 21.12
C THR A 314 2.45 12.61 20.79
N THR A 315 3.75 12.57 21.13
CA THR A 315 4.65 13.72 21.07
C THR A 315 5.90 13.43 20.25
N GLU A 316 6.78 12.55 20.72
CA GLU A 316 8.15 12.41 20.19
C GLU A 316 8.21 11.86 18.76
N ASN A 317 7.24 11.01 18.39
CA ASN A 317 7.14 10.38 17.07
C ASN A 317 6.95 11.40 15.93
N TRP A 318 6.44 12.60 16.21
CA TRP A 318 6.27 13.66 15.19
C TRP A 318 7.01 14.95 15.54
N GLN A 319 7.76 14.95 16.64
CA GLN A 319 8.56 16.09 17.06
C GLN A 319 9.70 16.37 16.04
N ASP A 320 10.06 17.65 15.91
CA ASP A 320 11.18 18.16 15.09
C ASP A 320 11.19 17.64 13.64
N THR A 321 9.99 17.42 13.07
CA THR A 321 9.85 16.75 11.77
C THR A 321 10.69 17.43 10.69
N GLU A 322 10.63 18.76 10.59
CA GLU A 322 11.40 19.54 9.63
C GLU A 322 12.93 19.35 9.79
N GLN A 323 13.41 19.40 11.03
CA GLN A 323 14.84 19.27 11.36
C GLN A 323 15.37 17.85 11.12
N ARG A 324 14.48 16.86 11.09
CA ARG A 324 14.82 15.45 10.83
C ARG A 324 14.87 15.09 9.35
N LYS A 325 14.77 16.05 8.42
CA LYS A 325 14.86 15.79 6.98
C LYS A 325 16.09 14.93 6.60
N GLY A 326 15.90 13.96 5.71
CA GLY A 326 16.94 13.04 5.24
C GLY A 326 17.28 11.91 6.22
N THR A 327 16.63 11.84 7.38
CA THR A 327 16.85 10.82 8.41
C THR A 327 15.71 9.80 8.48
N ILE A 328 16.02 8.66 9.11
CA ILE A 328 15.05 7.64 9.50
C ILE A 328 15.01 7.54 11.02
N GLN A 329 13.96 6.90 11.55
CA GLN A 329 13.95 6.39 12.91
C GLN A 329 13.43 4.96 12.93
N ASN A 330 14.05 4.13 13.75
CA ASN A 330 13.65 2.75 13.96
C ASN A 330 13.58 2.52 15.49
N ILE A 331 12.38 2.56 16.06
CA ILE A 331 12.16 2.65 17.51
C ILE A 331 11.24 1.51 17.97
N LEU A 332 11.66 0.75 18.98
CA LEU A 332 10.83 -0.29 19.60
C LEU A 332 10.28 0.22 20.94
N VAL A 333 8.97 0.14 21.12
CA VAL A 333 8.27 0.40 22.38
C VAL A 333 7.72 -0.92 22.91
N ASP A 334 8.12 -1.30 24.13
CA ASP A 334 7.60 -2.49 24.79
C ASP A 334 7.12 -2.12 26.21
N PRO A 335 5.80 -2.24 26.50
CA PRO A 335 5.25 -1.86 27.80
C PRO A 335 5.60 -2.86 28.91
N ASN A 336 6.03 -4.08 28.57
CA ASN A 336 6.12 -5.22 29.48
C ASN A 336 7.57 -5.75 29.65
N ALA A 337 8.46 -5.49 28.70
CA ALA A 337 9.85 -5.93 28.78
C ALA A 337 10.63 -5.19 29.88
N ARG A 338 11.58 -5.89 30.51
CA ARG A 338 12.42 -5.35 31.59
C ARG A 338 13.69 -4.69 31.08
N ASN A 339 14.12 -5.03 29.86
CA ASN A 339 15.30 -4.50 29.20
C ASN A 339 15.16 -4.59 27.68
N SER A 340 16.10 -3.97 26.97
CA SER A 340 16.11 -3.90 25.50
C SER A 340 16.28 -5.27 24.84
N GLU A 341 17.08 -6.16 25.40
CA GLU A 341 17.32 -7.49 24.86
C GLU A 341 16.05 -8.34 24.89
N GLU A 342 15.30 -8.31 26.00
CA GLU A 342 14.00 -8.97 26.15
C GLU A 342 12.98 -8.45 25.14
N ALA A 343 12.89 -7.11 25.00
CA ALA A 343 11.97 -6.48 24.05
C ALA A 343 12.23 -6.94 22.60
N ILE A 344 13.50 -6.99 22.18
CA ILE A 344 13.88 -7.42 20.83
C ILE A 344 13.65 -8.92 20.63
N ALA A 345 13.94 -9.76 21.64
CA ALA A 345 13.79 -11.21 21.57
C ALA A 345 12.33 -11.69 21.37
N HIS A 346 11.36 -10.82 21.61
CA HIS A 346 9.95 -11.08 21.32
C HIS A 346 9.61 -11.08 19.83
N TRP A 347 10.54 -10.71 18.94
CA TRP A 347 10.32 -10.68 17.50
C TRP A 347 11.15 -11.79 16.81
N GLN A 348 10.47 -12.72 16.17
CA GLN A 348 11.01 -13.93 15.59
C GLN A 348 10.52 -14.14 14.16
N ALA A 349 11.28 -14.91 13.37
CA ALA A 349 10.87 -15.24 12.00
C ALA A 349 9.48 -15.91 11.97
N GLY A 350 8.61 -15.44 11.07
CA GLY A 350 7.23 -15.89 10.94
C GLY A 350 6.23 -15.12 11.79
N ASP A 351 6.69 -14.25 12.70
CA ASP A 351 5.79 -13.35 13.43
C ASP A 351 5.03 -12.44 12.46
N ARG A 352 3.72 -12.34 12.67
CA ARG A 352 2.83 -11.42 11.97
C ARG A 352 2.43 -10.29 12.90
N ALA A 353 2.31 -9.09 12.34
CA ALA A 353 1.92 -7.90 13.07
C ALA A 353 1.02 -7.01 12.22
N LEU A 354 0.12 -6.28 12.89
CA LEU A 354 -0.69 -5.24 12.28
C LEU A 354 0.21 -4.04 11.98
N VAL A 355 0.06 -3.41 10.82
CA VAL A 355 0.69 -2.12 10.53
C VAL A 355 -0.36 -1.04 10.51
N ILE A 356 -0.11 0.06 11.21
CA ILE A 356 -0.84 1.32 11.01
C ILE A 356 0.12 2.28 10.31
N HIS A 357 -0.30 2.80 9.17
CA HIS A 357 0.45 3.73 8.36
C HIS A 357 -0.09 5.15 8.55
N SER A 358 0.80 6.13 8.72
CA SER A 358 0.46 7.54 8.61
C SER A 358 1.57 8.35 7.96
N PHE A 359 1.19 9.36 7.19
CA PHE A 359 2.14 10.34 6.65
C PHE A 359 1.70 11.78 6.89
N GLY A 360 2.65 12.70 6.82
CA GLY A 360 2.43 14.14 6.87
C GLY A 360 2.51 14.86 5.53
N GLY A 361 2.73 16.16 5.61
CA GLY A 361 2.77 17.07 4.46
C GLY A 361 4.15 17.27 3.87
N THR A 362 4.17 17.85 2.68
CA THR A 362 5.35 18.43 2.04
C THR A 362 5.31 19.94 2.23
N GLY A 363 6.23 20.55 2.96
CA GLY A 363 6.40 22.00 3.04
C GLY A 363 7.37 22.52 1.98
N GLY A 364 7.51 23.84 1.87
CA GLY A 364 8.42 24.51 0.93
C GLY A 364 7.72 25.09 -0.28
N GLU A 365 8.51 25.62 -1.23
CA GLU A 365 8.01 26.34 -2.41
C GLU A 365 7.17 25.44 -3.32
N ASN A 366 7.59 24.19 -3.46
CA ASN A 366 6.93 23.16 -4.28
C ASN A 366 6.07 22.19 -3.44
N GLY A 367 5.75 22.56 -2.18
CA GLY A 367 5.02 21.72 -1.24
C GLY A 367 3.49 21.81 -1.31
N ASP A 368 2.83 21.08 -0.41
CA ASP A 368 1.40 21.13 -0.15
C ASP A 368 0.98 22.54 0.34
N LYS A 369 -0.18 23.00 -0.11
CA LYS A 369 -0.80 24.22 0.43
C LYS A 369 -1.46 23.91 1.78
N VAL A 370 -0.92 24.49 2.85
CA VAL A 370 -1.49 24.38 4.20
C VAL A 370 -2.71 25.30 4.30
N ILE A 371 -3.91 24.71 4.47
CA ILE A 371 -5.17 25.45 4.63
C ILE A 371 -5.52 25.49 6.11
N ALA A 372 -5.77 26.69 6.66
CA ALA A 372 -6.12 26.90 8.07
C ALA A 372 -5.16 26.20 9.06
N GLY A 373 -3.85 26.21 8.75
CA GLY A 373 -2.83 25.55 9.58
C GLY A 373 -2.93 24.02 9.63
N THR A 374 -3.70 23.40 8.74
CA THR A 374 -3.97 21.96 8.75
C THR A 374 -3.08 21.26 7.73
N VAL A 375 -2.31 20.28 8.21
CA VAL A 375 -1.53 19.37 7.35
C VAL A 375 -2.28 18.05 7.31
N THR A 376 -2.98 17.82 6.21
CA THR A 376 -3.68 16.56 5.98
C THR A 376 -2.66 15.44 5.81
N GLY A 377 -2.95 14.29 6.42
CA GLY A 377 -2.18 13.07 6.23
C GLY A 377 -2.93 12.03 5.43
N HIS A 378 -2.49 10.79 5.56
CA HIS A 378 -3.20 9.58 5.12
C HIS A 378 -3.14 8.54 6.23
N PHE A 379 -4.10 7.63 6.24
CA PHE A 379 -4.19 6.51 7.17
C PHE A 379 -4.52 5.24 6.39
N ALA A 380 -3.79 4.17 6.65
CA ALA A 380 -4.11 2.85 6.14
C ALA A 380 -3.65 1.78 7.14
N TYR A 381 -4.24 0.59 7.01
CA TYR A 381 -3.70 -0.60 7.65
C TYR A 381 -2.75 -1.34 6.70
N GLY A 382 -2.00 -2.27 7.27
CA GLY A 382 -1.15 -3.21 6.55
C GLY A 382 -0.76 -4.36 7.46
N ILE A 383 0.18 -5.17 6.96
CA ILE A 383 0.73 -6.30 7.68
C ILE A 383 2.25 -6.25 7.57
N ALA A 384 2.91 -6.51 8.68
CA ALA A 384 4.31 -6.84 8.70
C ALA A 384 4.46 -8.33 9.00
N GLU A 385 5.34 -8.99 8.26
CA GLU A 385 5.87 -10.29 8.62
C GLU A 385 7.36 -10.15 8.93
N VAL A 386 7.83 -10.77 10.01
CA VAL A 386 9.25 -10.88 10.28
C VAL A 386 9.81 -11.99 9.40
N VAL A 387 10.57 -11.61 8.39
CA VAL A 387 11.15 -12.55 7.42
C VAL A 387 12.66 -12.57 7.52
N ARG A 388 13.26 -13.69 7.10
CA ARG A 388 14.70 -13.76 6.86
C ARG A 388 14.98 -13.22 5.46
N ASP A 389 15.70 -12.11 5.39
CA ASP A 389 16.10 -11.50 4.13
C ASP A 389 16.95 -12.47 3.30
N ARG A 390 16.58 -12.68 2.04
CA ARG A 390 17.26 -13.66 1.19
C ARG A 390 18.67 -13.18 0.79
N LEU A 391 18.96 -11.88 0.79
CA LEU A 391 20.29 -11.33 0.44
C LEU A 391 21.27 -11.35 1.62
N THR A 392 20.81 -11.04 2.83
CA THR A 392 21.64 -10.86 4.04
C THR A 392 21.51 -11.99 5.05
N GLN A 393 20.41 -12.76 4.98
CA GLN A 393 19.98 -13.71 6.01
C GLN A 393 19.64 -13.06 7.36
N GLU A 394 19.50 -11.75 7.44
CA GLU A 394 19.08 -11.05 8.65
C GLU A 394 17.55 -11.02 8.78
N LEU A 395 17.04 -10.84 10.00
CA LEU A 395 15.61 -10.62 10.19
C LEU A 395 15.25 -9.18 9.84
N GLN A 396 14.18 -9.01 9.07
CA GLN A 396 13.61 -7.70 8.73
C GLN A 396 12.09 -7.77 8.64
N PHE A 397 11.44 -6.62 8.72
CA PHE A 397 10.02 -6.49 8.41
C PHE A 397 9.78 -6.51 6.90
N GLN A 398 8.92 -7.43 6.44
CA GLN A 398 8.28 -7.35 5.14
C GLN A 398 6.90 -6.71 5.33
N VAL A 399 6.78 -5.42 4.98
CA VAL A 399 5.53 -4.66 5.10
C VAL A 399 4.74 -4.71 3.78
N THR A 400 3.47 -5.10 3.88
CA THR A 400 2.47 -5.02 2.83
C THR A 400 1.29 -4.16 3.29
N TYR A 401 1.02 -3.07 2.60
CA TYR A 401 -0.08 -2.17 2.92
C TYR A 401 -1.39 -2.64 2.27
N GLN A 402 -2.48 -2.34 2.96
CA GLN A 402 -3.86 -2.45 2.52
C GLN A 402 -4.39 -1.04 2.25
N GLN A 403 -4.01 -0.47 1.09
CA GLN A 403 -4.22 0.94 0.80
C GLN A 403 -5.65 1.19 0.34
N VAL A 404 -6.55 1.52 1.28
CA VAL A 404 -7.83 2.17 0.97
C VAL A 404 -7.51 3.61 0.56
N TYR A 405 -7.32 3.84 -0.75
CA TYR A 405 -6.75 5.08 -1.27
C TYR A 405 -7.59 5.68 -2.38
N ALA A 406 -7.97 6.94 -2.23
CA ALA A 406 -8.75 7.66 -3.23
C ALA A 406 -7.99 7.82 -4.55
N ASN A 407 -8.75 7.97 -5.64
CA ASN A 407 -8.16 8.32 -6.93
C ASN A 407 -7.40 9.65 -6.83
N ASN A 408 -6.23 9.68 -7.46
CA ASN A 408 -5.25 10.75 -7.32
C ASN A 408 -4.51 10.98 -8.65
N PRO A 409 -3.82 12.12 -8.82
CA PRO A 409 -3.13 12.43 -10.06
C PRO A 409 -1.86 11.60 -10.30
N ASN A 410 -1.35 10.89 -9.28
CA ASN A 410 -0.10 10.14 -9.36
C ASN A 410 -0.28 8.71 -9.87
N GLY A 411 -1.52 8.22 -9.93
CA GLY A 411 -1.82 6.85 -10.31
C GLY A 411 -1.48 5.82 -9.23
N ILE A 412 -1.45 6.22 -7.95
CA ILE A 412 -1.45 5.25 -6.84
C ILE A 412 -2.84 4.61 -6.79
N THR A 413 -2.90 3.28 -6.76
CA THR A 413 -4.15 2.51 -6.92
C THR A 413 -4.53 1.86 -5.61
N SER A 414 -5.78 1.99 -5.19
CA SER A 414 -6.29 1.30 -4.00
C SER A 414 -6.08 -0.21 -4.10
N GLY A 415 -5.53 -0.85 -3.06
CA GLY A 415 -5.23 -2.28 -3.07
C GLY A 415 -3.99 -2.66 -2.25
N HIS A 416 -3.49 -3.87 -2.49
CA HIS A 416 -2.34 -4.41 -1.79
C HIS A 416 -1.05 -3.84 -2.38
N HIS A 417 -0.16 -3.30 -1.54
CA HIS A 417 1.15 -2.79 -1.97
C HIS A 417 2.27 -3.28 -1.09
N THR A 418 3.38 -3.71 -1.68
CA THR A 418 4.64 -3.80 -0.94
C THR A 418 5.11 -2.41 -0.47
N TRP A 419 5.92 -2.38 0.59
CA TRP A 419 6.58 -1.15 1.05
C TRP A 419 7.26 -0.38 -0.09
N ALA A 420 8.03 -1.10 -0.91
CA ALA A 420 8.74 -0.53 -2.06
C ALA A 420 7.79 0.03 -3.13
N SER A 421 6.60 -0.54 -3.31
CA SER A 421 5.63 -0.04 -4.28
C SER A 421 4.90 1.22 -3.83
N PHE A 422 4.60 1.36 -2.54
CA PHE A 422 3.81 2.47 -2.03
C PHE A 422 4.68 3.64 -1.56
N LEU A 423 5.75 3.35 -0.81
CA LEU A 423 6.65 4.38 -0.30
C LEU A 423 7.85 4.55 -1.23
N GLY A 424 8.59 3.47 -1.46
CA GLY A 424 9.89 3.53 -2.13
C GLY A 424 9.87 3.83 -3.63
N ASN A 425 8.69 3.76 -4.28
CA ASN A 425 8.56 3.93 -5.72
C ASN A 425 8.97 5.35 -6.12
N MET A 426 9.96 5.44 -7.00
CA MET A 426 10.55 6.74 -7.36
C MET A 426 9.58 7.59 -8.20
N GLN A 427 8.73 6.96 -9.01
CA GLN A 427 7.80 7.65 -9.91
C GLN A 427 6.63 8.32 -9.16
N ARG A 428 6.07 7.64 -8.16
CA ARG A 428 4.81 8.03 -7.51
C ARG A 428 4.76 7.81 -6.00
N GLY A 429 5.76 7.17 -5.41
CA GLY A 429 5.82 6.88 -3.99
C GLY A 429 6.14 8.10 -3.14
N TRP A 430 5.94 7.98 -1.83
CA TRP A 430 6.00 9.10 -0.90
C TRP A 430 7.34 9.29 -0.18
N LEU A 431 8.29 8.35 -0.31
CA LEU A 431 9.52 8.31 0.48
C LEU A 431 10.34 9.61 0.44
N GLY A 432 10.48 10.20 -0.75
CA GLY A 432 11.27 11.42 -0.98
C GLY A 432 10.53 12.73 -0.71
N THR A 433 9.21 12.68 -0.53
CA THR A 433 8.37 13.88 -0.51
C THR A 433 7.62 14.09 0.79
N ARG A 434 7.31 13.03 1.56
CA ARG A 434 6.55 13.15 2.81
C ARG A 434 7.30 12.52 4.00
N PRO A 435 7.10 13.03 5.23
CA PRO A 435 7.41 12.27 6.42
C PRO A 435 6.37 11.16 6.60
N VAL A 436 6.81 9.97 6.95
CA VAL A 436 6.00 8.77 7.15
C VAL A 436 6.35 8.15 8.50
N SER A 437 5.36 7.65 9.22
CA SER A 437 5.53 6.79 10.38
C SER A 437 4.61 5.58 10.22
N ASP A 438 5.21 4.40 10.09
CA ASP A 438 4.51 3.12 10.21
C ASP A 438 4.72 2.61 11.64
N VAL A 439 3.67 2.16 12.30
CA VAL A 439 3.77 1.41 13.56
C VAL A 439 3.38 -0.04 13.31
N VAL A 440 4.30 -0.95 13.63
CA VAL A 440 4.12 -2.40 13.58
C VAL A 440 3.72 -2.87 14.97
N ILE A 441 2.52 -3.41 15.11
CA ILE A 441 1.90 -3.79 16.37
C ILE A 441 1.83 -5.31 16.46
N LYS A 442 2.63 -5.89 17.37
CA LYS A 442 2.54 -7.29 17.74
C LYS A 442 1.73 -7.43 19.03
N TRP A 443 0.57 -8.07 18.92
CA TRP A 443 -0.30 -8.39 20.04
C TRP A 443 -1.06 -9.68 19.75
N GLU A 444 -0.71 -10.74 20.47
CA GLU A 444 -1.14 -12.12 20.19
C GLU A 444 -2.66 -12.28 20.06
N PRO A 445 -3.52 -11.64 20.90
CA PRO A 445 -4.96 -11.75 20.74
C PRO A 445 -5.54 -11.27 19.41
N PHE A 446 -4.84 -10.39 18.69
CA PHE A 446 -5.27 -9.94 17.36
C PHE A 446 -4.47 -10.57 16.22
N THR A 447 -3.18 -10.85 16.45
CA THR A 447 -2.23 -11.23 15.39
C THR A 447 -2.07 -12.74 15.20
N GLU A 448 -2.52 -13.55 16.16
CA GLU A 448 -2.51 -15.01 16.08
C GLU A 448 -3.89 -15.60 15.79
N ASN A 449 -3.88 -16.87 15.37
CA ASN A 449 -5.10 -17.62 15.11
C ASN A 449 -5.66 -18.22 16.40
N TYR A 450 -6.99 -18.25 16.51
CA TYR A 450 -7.77 -19.00 17.50
C TYR A 450 -8.08 -20.38 16.97
N ASP A 451 -7.63 -21.41 17.67
CA ASP A 451 -7.90 -22.83 17.40
C ASP A 451 -8.85 -23.35 18.50
N LEU A 452 -10.12 -23.04 18.35
CA LEU A 452 -11.16 -23.35 19.35
C LEU A 452 -11.84 -24.69 19.04
N GLY A 453 -11.04 -25.71 18.67
CA GLY A 453 -11.50 -27.07 18.40
C GLY A 453 -11.51 -27.42 16.92
N THR A 454 -12.67 -27.35 16.26
CA THR A 454 -12.83 -27.75 14.84
C THR A 454 -12.60 -26.61 13.86
N ARG A 455 -12.35 -25.39 14.36
CA ARG A 455 -12.31 -24.16 13.57
C ARG A 455 -11.12 -23.30 13.95
N VAL A 456 -10.51 -22.69 12.93
CA VAL A 456 -9.45 -21.70 13.06
C VAL A 456 -9.99 -20.33 12.64
N ASP A 457 -10.01 -19.36 13.55
CA ASP A 457 -10.39 -17.96 13.26
C ASP A 457 -9.20 -17.01 13.49
N SER A 458 -9.13 -15.91 12.74
CA SER A 458 -7.99 -14.98 12.77
C SER A 458 -8.46 -13.54 12.56
N PRO A 459 -8.48 -12.69 13.60
CA PRO A 459 -8.91 -11.29 13.48
C PRO A 459 -8.09 -10.53 12.43
N LEU A 460 -6.78 -10.75 12.38
CA LEU A 460 -5.91 -10.16 11.36
C LEU A 460 -6.30 -10.59 9.94
N THR A 461 -6.65 -11.86 9.73
CA THR A 461 -7.06 -12.34 8.40
C THR A 461 -8.42 -11.78 7.99
N GLU A 462 -9.36 -11.66 8.93
CA GLU A 462 -10.66 -11.03 8.69
C GLU A 462 -10.52 -9.55 8.32
N LEU A 463 -9.61 -8.83 8.97
CA LEU A 463 -9.29 -7.45 8.61
C LEU A 463 -8.78 -7.35 7.17
N ILE A 464 -7.89 -8.26 6.74
CA ILE A 464 -7.40 -8.28 5.35
C ILE A 464 -8.56 -8.49 4.38
N ASN A 465 -9.42 -9.49 4.64
CA ASN A 465 -10.55 -9.80 3.77
C ASN A 465 -11.48 -8.59 3.63
N TYR A 466 -11.75 -7.88 4.74
CA TYR A 466 -12.53 -6.65 4.70
C TYR A 466 -11.86 -5.56 3.87
N LEU A 467 -10.57 -5.30 4.10
CA LEU A 467 -9.85 -4.25 3.39
C LEU A 467 -9.71 -4.58 1.89
N GLN A 468 -9.62 -5.86 1.51
CA GLN A 468 -9.66 -6.27 0.11
C GLN A 468 -10.99 -5.90 -0.56
N VAL A 469 -12.12 -6.08 0.13
CA VAL A 469 -13.43 -5.60 -0.34
C VAL A 469 -13.40 -4.08 -0.52
N MET A 470 -12.96 -3.34 0.49
CA MET A 470 -12.96 -1.88 0.46
C MET A 470 -12.04 -1.30 -0.61
N THR A 471 -10.87 -1.90 -0.81
CA THR A 471 -9.92 -1.44 -1.83
C THR A 471 -10.47 -1.63 -3.24
N ALA A 472 -11.11 -2.77 -3.52
CA ALA A 472 -11.80 -3.01 -4.80
C ALA A 472 -12.92 -1.99 -5.07
N ARG A 473 -13.74 -1.69 -4.05
CA ARG A 473 -14.79 -0.66 -4.14
C ARG A 473 -14.24 0.73 -4.42
N TYR A 474 -13.12 1.10 -3.78
CA TYR A 474 -12.42 2.36 -4.04
C TYR A 474 -11.86 2.46 -5.47
N ARG A 475 -11.40 1.35 -6.06
CA ARG A 475 -10.93 1.34 -7.45
C ARG A 475 -12.05 1.64 -8.44
N THR A 476 -13.25 1.12 -8.20
CA THR A 476 -14.40 1.26 -9.10
C THR A 476 -15.32 2.44 -8.75
N GLY A 477 -15.15 3.03 -7.55
CA GLY A 477 -16.05 4.03 -6.99
C GLY A 477 -17.48 3.50 -6.83
N ASP A 478 -17.62 2.22 -6.46
CA ASP A 478 -18.90 1.49 -6.44
C ASP A 478 -19.68 1.59 -7.77
N GLY A 479 -18.95 1.51 -8.88
CA GLY A 479 -19.51 1.61 -10.22
C GLY A 479 -19.63 3.04 -10.76
N SER A 480 -19.46 4.08 -9.92
CA SER A 480 -19.47 5.48 -10.38
C SER A 480 -18.21 5.88 -11.17
N GLY A 481 -17.18 5.04 -11.14
CA GLY A 481 -15.87 5.24 -11.76
C GLY A 481 -14.91 6.14 -10.97
N VAL A 482 -15.30 6.58 -9.76
CA VAL A 482 -14.50 7.52 -8.96
C VAL A 482 -14.72 7.34 -7.46
N ALA A 483 -13.62 7.30 -6.70
CA ALA A 483 -13.58 7.52 -5.25
C ALA A 483 -12.69 8.73 -4.96
N LEU A 484 -13.26 9.81 -4.45
CA LEU A 484 -12.52 11.02 -4.05
C LEU A 484 -12.61 11.18 -2.54
N VAL A 485 -11.58 11.76 -1.92
CA VAL A 485 -11.69 12.18 -0.52
C VAL A 485 -12.77 13.26 -0.42
N THR A 486 -13.79 12.98 0.36
CA THR A 486 -14.89 13.90 0.68
C THR A 486 -15.14 13.80 2.18
N PRO A 487 -15.97 14.68 2.77
CA PRO A 487 -16.44 14.47 4.14
C PRO A 487 -17.01 13.05 4.35
N THR A 488 -17.63 12.46 3.34
CA THR A 488 -18.34 11.17 3.42
C THR A 488 -17.56 9.99 2.82
N THR A 489 -16.34 10.23 2.31
CA THR A 489 -15.42 9.20 1.81
C THR A 489 -14.07 9.47 2.44
N SER A 490 -13.76 8.73 3.51
CA SER A 490 -12.58 8.96 4.33
C SER A 490 -11.81 7.65 4.49
N CYS A 491 -10.59 7.64 3.97
CA CYS A 491 -9.67 6.50 4.09
C CYS A 491 -9.46 6.08 5.55
N VAL A 492 -9.48 7.05 6.47
CA VAL A 492 -9.38 6.81 7.93
C VAL A 492 -10.60 6.07 8.45
N GLN A 493 -11.81 6.51 8.08
CA GLN A 493 -13.05 5.92 8.59
C GLN A 493 -13.24 4.51 8.05
N ASP A 494 -13.07 4.33 6.74
CA ASP A 494 -13.31 3.05 6.08
C ASP A 494 -12.26 1.99 6.47
N SER A 495 -11.01 2.41 6.71
CA SER A 495 -9.99 1.51 7.27
C SER A 495 -10.36 1.08 8.70
N ASN A 496 -10.77 2.01 9.55
CA ASN A 496 -11.11 1.74 10.95
C ASN A 496 -12.41 0.96 11.12
N GLN A 497 -13.37 1.17 10.23
CA GLN A 497 -14.54 0.30 10.10
C GLN A 497 -14.10 -1.15 9.91
N GLY A 498 -13.10 -1.38 9.05
CA GLY A 498 -12.55 -2.72 8.84
C GLY A 498 -11.97 -3.35 10.10
N LEU A 499 -11.22 -2.58 10.91
CA LEU A 499 -10.69 -3.08 12.19
C LEU A 499 -11.82 -3.52 13.11
N TYR A 500 -12.82 -2.66 13.30
CA TYR A 500 -13.97 -2.96 14.15
C TYR A 500 -14.74 -4.20 13.65
N MET A 501 -15.04 -4.25 12.36
CA MET A 501 -15.79 -5.34 11.75
C MET A 501 -15.06 -6.68 11.77
N ALA A 502 -13.73 -6.68 11.71
CA ALA A 502 -12.94 -7.90 11.82
C ALA A 502 -13.08 -8.54 13.21
N ILE A 503 -13.07 -7.73 14.27
CA ILE A 503 -13.21 -8.20 15.65
C ILE A 503 -14.64 -8.68 15.90
N GLU A 504 -15.65 -7.88 15.53
CA GLU A 504 -17.07 -8.27 15.66
C GLU A 504 -17.38 -9.53 14.84
N GLY A 505 -16.79 -9.69 13.65
CA GLY A 505 -16.97 -10.88 12.83
C GLY A 505 -16.48 -12.16 13.51
N VAL A 506 -15.29 -12.11 14.14
CA VAL A 506 -14.76 -13.24 14.93
C VAL A 506 -15.66 -13.53 16.14
N LYS A 507 -16.06 -12.49 16.88
CA LYS A 507 -16.94 -12.60 18.04
C LYS A 507 -18.30 -13.20 17.68
N ALA A 508 -18.94 -12.72 16.61
CA ALA A 508 -20.24 -13.21 16.15
C ALA A 508 -20.18 -14.69 15.76
N ARG A 509 -19.11 -15.12 15.08
CA ARG A 509 -18.93 -16.54 14.71
C ARG A 509 -18.69 -17.42 15.93
N ILE A 510 -17.87 -16.98 16.88
CA ILE A 510 -17.64 -17.68 18.15
C ILE A 510 -18.94 -17.78 18.97
N ALA A 511 -19.74 -16.71 19.03
CA ALA A 511 -21.01 -16.68 19.74
C ALA A 511 -22.10 -17.54 19.06
N GLY A 512 -22.06 -17.63 17.73
CA GLY A 512 -23.01 -18.39 16.91
C GLY A 512 -22.76 -19.91 16.90
N ASP A 513 -21.63 -20.39 17.42
CA ASP A 513 -21.27 -21.81 17.47
C ASP A 513 -21.44 -22.39 18.90
N PRO A 514 -22.48 -23.21 19.15
CA PRO A 514 -22.74 -23.79 20.47
C PRO A 514 -21.62 -24.70 20.97
N GLU A 515 -20.85 -25.34 20.09
CA GLU A 515 -19.75 -26.22 20.49
C GLU A 515 -18.58 -25.40 21.02
N ILE A 516 -18.24 -24.31 20.34
CA ILE A 516 -17.21 -23.35 20.80
C ILE A 516 -17.64 -22.71 22.11
N GLN A 517 -18.90 -22.27 22.23
CA GLN A 517 -19.40 -21.66 23.48
C GLN A 517 -19.31 -22.62 24.67
N ARG A 518 -19.70 -23.89 24.48
CA ARG A 518 -19.54 -24.91 25.51
C ARG A 518 -18.07 -25.15 25.85
N TRP A 519 -17.21 -25.22 24.84
CA TRP A 519 -15.77 -25.42 25.05
C TRP A 519 -15.16 -24.29 25.88
N LEU A 520 -15.46 -23.03 25.56
CA LEU A 520 -15.00 -21.86 26.31
C LEU A 520 -15.48 -21.89 27.77
N ALA A 521 -16.74 -22.29 28.00
CA ALA A 521 -17.31 -22.41 29.34
C ALA A 521 -16.69 -23.55 30.17
N GLU A 522 -16.33 -24.66 29.52
CA GLU A 522 -15.69 -25.82 30.17
C GLU A 522 -14.17 -25.61 30.39
N HIS A 523 -13.55 -24.66 29.68
CA HIS A 523 -12.11 -24.37 29.71
C HIS A 523 -11.82 -22.89 30.03
N PRO A 524 -12.25 -22.36 31.19
CA PRO A 524 -12.13 -20.93 31.52
C PRO A 524 -10.68 -20.43 31.61
N ASP A 525 -9.76 -21.27 32.10
CA ASP A 525 -8.35 -20.91 32.32
C ASP A 525 -7.44 -21.30 31.14
N HIS A 526 -8.01 -21.81 30.04
CA HIS A 526 -7.22 -22.20 28.88
C HIS A 526 -6.67 -20.94 28.16
N PRO A 527 -5.41 -20.94 27.67
CA PRO A 527 -4.79 -19.76 27.06
C PRO A 527 -5.64 -19.09 25.97
N GLN A 528 -6.33 -19.88 25.14
CA GLN A 528 -7.20 -19.33 24.10
C GLN A 528 -8.47 -18.64 24.64
N THR A 529 -9.03 -19.13 25.75
CA THR A 529 -10.18 -18.50 26.40
C THR A 529 -9.78 -17.15 26.98
N LEU A 530 -8.63 -17.09 27.67
CA LEU A 530 -8.08 -15.86 28.21
C LEU A 530 -7.75 -14.86 27.10
N ARG A 531 -7.09 -15.32 26.04
CA ARG A 531 -6.77 -14.50 24.86
C ARG A 531 -8.03 -13.95 24.19
N PHE A 532 -9.10 -14.74 24.10
CA PHE A 532 -10.36 -14.26 23.55
C PHE A 532 -11.01 -13.20 24.44
N GLN A 533 -10.94 -13.34 25.77
CA GLN A 533 -11.40 -12.29 26.70
C GLN A 533 -10.60 -10.98 26.53
N GLU A 534 -9.29 -11.07 26.30
CA GLU A 534 -8.46 -9.90 26.00
C GLU A 534 -8.89 -9.22 24.69
N LEU A 535 -9.17 -10.00 23.63
CA LEU A 535 -9.70 -9.46 22.36
C LEU A 535 -11.04 -8.72 22.56
N LEU A 536 -11.93 -9.24 23.40
CA LEU A 536 -13.19 -8.56 23.74
C LEU A 536 -12.96 -7.28 24.56
N SER A 537 -11.92 -7.23 25.40
CA SER A 537 -11.56 -6.01 26.11
C SER A 537 -11.00 -4.95 25.17
N LEU A 538 -10.19 -5.34 24.17
CA LEU A 538 -9.72 -4.43 23.14
C LEU A 538 -10.89 -3.86 22.32
N GLU A 539 -11.84 -4.70 21.94
CA GLU A 539 -13.03 -4.29 21.21
C GLU A 539 -13.77 -3.14 21.91
N GLN A 540 -13.98 -3.25 23.22
CA GLN A 540 -14.68 -2.24 24.01
C GLN A 540 -13.97 -0.89 23.99
N ASP A 541 -12.63 -0.87 24.11
CA ASP A 541 -11.84 0.35 24.07
C ASP A 541 -11.80 0.96 22.66
N LEU A 542 -11.71 0.11 21.62
CA LEU A 542 -11.82 0.55 20.23
C LEU A 542 -13.20 1.12 19.93
N GLU A 543 -14.28 0.49 20.38
CA GLU A 543 -15.65 0.96 20.21
C GLU A 543 -15.85 2.31 20.91
N ALA A 544 -15.34 2.47 22.13
CA ALA A 544 -15.38 3.75 22.84
C ALA A 544 -14.68 4.89 22.07
N PHE A 545 -13.62 4.58 21.31
CA PHE A 545 -12.92 5.57 20.48
C PHE A 545 -13.62 5.83 19.14
N LEU A 546 -14.00 4.77 18.43
CA LEU A 546 -14.57 4.82 17.08
C LEU A 546 -16.03 5.30 17.09
N ALA A 547 -16.80 4.93 18.13
CA ALA A 547 -18.21 5.22 18.32
C ALA A 547 -18.50 5.77 19.75
N PRO A 548 -17.95 6.93 20.16
CA PRO A 548 -17.98 7.44 21.55
C PRO A 548 -19.37 7.75 22.13
N ARG A 549 -20.45 7.61 21.36
CA ARG A 549 -21.85 7.74 21.82
C ARG A 549 -22.63 6.43 21.75
N GLY A 550 -21.98 5.30 21.49
CA GLY A 550 -22.62 4.00 21.25
C GLY A 550 -23.47 3.95 19.97
N ILE A 551 -23.36 4.96 19.11
CA ILE A 551 -24.02 4.99 17.80
C ILE A 551 -23.02 4.41 16.80
N ILE A 552 -22.99 3.08 16.72
CA ILE A 552 -22.38 2.37 15.60
C ILE A 552 -23.21 2.72 14.37
N ARG A 553 -22.55 3.16 13.29
CA ARG A 553 -23.19 3.40 12.00
C ARG A 553 -24.05 2.17 11.63
N PRO A 554 -25.35 2.31 11.31
CA PRO A 554 -26.21 1.16 11.01
C PRO A 554 -25.60 0.22 9.95
N ASP A 555 -24.96 0.80 8.93
CA ASP A 555 -24.29 0.02 7.90
C ASP A 555 -23.04 -0.72 8.42
N TRP A 556 -22.35 -0.28 9.48
CA TRP A 556 -21.24 -1.03 10.07
C TRP A 556 -21.74 -2.33 10.70
N LYS A 557 -22.88 -2.26 11.41
CA LYS A 557 -23.52 -3.41 12.04
C LYS A 557 -24.07 -4.38 11.02
N GLU A 558 -24.85 -3.89 10.05
CA GLU A 558 -25.44 -4.74 8.99
C GLU A 558 -24.37 -5.40 8.12
N ASN A 559 -23.30 -4.69 7.80
CA ASN A 559 -22.19 -5.25 7.03
C ASN A 559 -21.40 -6.31 7.82
N SER A 560 -21.38 -6.22 9.16
CA SER A 560 -20.67 -7.17 10.03
C SER A 560 -21.43 -8.49 10.16
N GLU A 561 -22.76 -8.41 10.32
CA GLU A 561 -23.65 -9.57 10.39
C GLU A 561 -23.64 -10.36 9.07
N TYR A 562 -23.59 -9.65 7.93
CA TYR A 562 -23.43 -10.26 6.60
C TYR A 562 -22.07 -10.94 6.41
N LEU A 563 -20.97 -10.26 6.76
CA LEU A 563 -19.62 -10.83 6.62
C LEU A 563 -19.36 -12.00 7.58
N ALA A 564 -20.00 -11.99 8.75
CA ALA A 564 -20.00 -13.11 9.68
C ALA A 564 -20.83 -14.32 9.19
N GLY A 565 -21.56 -14.18 8.07
CA GLY A 565 -22.42 -15.23 7.51
C GLY A 565 -23.69 -15.50 8.33
N THR A 566 -24.11 -14.54 9.16
CA THR A 566 -25.20 -14.69 10.14
C THR A 566 -26.57 -14.23 9.62
N THR A 567 -26.63 -13.60 8.45
CA THR A 567 -27.87 -13.14 7.78
C THR A 567 -28.00 -13.68 6.35
N ASN A 568 -29.22 -13.75 5.83
CA ASN A 568 -29.51 -14.28 4.49
C ASN A 568 -28.96 -13.36 3.37
N ARG A 569 -28.57 -14.01 2.27
CA ARG A 569 -27.82 -13.55 1.08
C ARG A 569 -28.24 -12.25 0.36
N GLU A 570 -29.27 -11.53 0.79
CA GLU A 570 -29.82 -10.38 0.03
C GLU A 570 -29.49 -8.98 0.61
N GLU A 571 -28.92 -8.87 1.82
CA GLU A 571 -28.76 -7.60 2.54
C GLU A 571 -27.30 -7.23 2.92
N PHE A 572 -26.31 -7.46 2.04
CA PHE A 572 -25.16 -6.54 2.09
C PHE A 572 -25.62 -5.27 1.40
N LEU A 573 -25.99 -4.25 2.17
CA LEU A 573 -26.60 -3.03 1.66
C LEU A 573 -25.89 -2.54 0.39
N ARG A 574 -26.59 -2.66 -0.74
CA ARG A 574 -26.42 -1.83 -1.96
C ARG A 574 -26.51 -0.33 -1.67
N GLU A 575 -26.83 0.05 -0.43
CA GLU A 575 -27.07 1.42 0.03
C GLU A 575 -25.90 2.03 0.81
N GLN A 576 -24.65 1.58 0.61
CA GLN A 576 -23.55 2.51 0.85
C GLN A 576 -23.56 3.58 -0.24
N ASN A 577 -24.44 4.57 -0.11
CA ASN A 577 -24.14 5.85 -0.70
C ASN A 577 -22.87 6.33 0.02
N LEU A 578 -21.79 6.59 -0.71
CA LEU A 578 -20.62 7.35 -0.27
C LEU A 578 -20.99 8.81 0.15
N LYS A 579 -22.22 9.03 0.60
CA LYS A 579 -22.89 10.27 1.02
C LYS A 579 -23.34 10.22 2.49
N ASP A 580 -23.15 9.11 3.20
CA ASP A 580 -23.53 9.03 4.61
C ASP A 580 -22.62 9.90 5.50
N PRO A 581 -23.18 10.65 6.45
CA PRO A 581 -22.48 11.73 7.13
C PRO A 581 -21.38 11.26 8.09
N ILE A 582 -20.37 12.12 8.28
CA ILE A 582 -19.34 12.02 9.32
C ILE A 582 -20.01 11.97 10.70
N LEU A 583 -19.88 10.85 11.43
CA LEU A 583 -20.46 10.74 12.77
C LEU A 583 -19.46 10.84 13.93
N SER A 584 -18.15 10.78 13.68
CA SER A 584 -17.14 11.01 14.74
C SER A 584 -15.96 11.86 14.26
N ALA A 585 -15.69 12.96 14.97
CA ALA A 585 -14.54 13.82 14.73
C ALA A 585 -13.20 13.10 14.98
N ASN A 586 -13.21 12.03 15.78
CA ASN A 586 -12.02 11.29 16.20
C ASN A 586 -11.36 10.51 15.05
N VAL A 587 -12.12 10.17 14.01
CA VAL A 587 -11.70 9.39 12.83
C VAL A 587 -11.67 10.22 11.55
N ILE A 588 -11.67 11.55 11.65
CA ILE A 588 -11.48 12.44 10.50
C ILE A 588 -9.99 12.67 10.24
N PHE A 589 -9.19 12.79 11.31
CA PHE A 589 -7.78 13.14 11.22
C PHE A 589 -6.91 11.88 11.25
N PRO A 590 -6.12 11.61 10.20
CA PRO A 590 -5.23 10.46 10.14
C PRO A 590 -4.31 10.32 11.35
N ARG A 591 -3.68 11.43 11.78
CA ARG A 591 -2.79 11.42 12.95
C ARG A 591 -3.53 11.08 14.23
N ASN A 592 -4.74 11.60 14.44
CA ASN A 592 -5.49 11.31 15.65
C ASN A 592 -5.85 9.82 15.73
N ALA A 593 -6.36 9.23 14.65
CA ALA A 593 -6.64 7.80 14.60
C ALA A 593 -5.37 6.95 14.79
N TYR A 594 -4.27 7.34 14.15
CA TYR A 594 -2.96 6.69 14.31
C TYR A 594 -2.49 6.70 15.77
N ASP A 595 -2.46 7.87 16.42
CA ASP A 595 -1.95 8.02 17.78
C ASP A 595 -2.83 7.25 18.78
N GLU A 596 -4.15 7.42 18.71
CA GLU A 596 -5.11 6.85 19.68
C GLU A 596 -5.20 5.32 19.57
N ILE A 597 -5.25 4.76 18.35
CA ILE A 597 -5.30 3.30 18.17
C ILE A 597 -3.99 2.66 18.62
N SER A 598 -2.85 3.27 18.30
CA SER A 598 -1.54 2.81 18.81
C SER A 598 -1.52 2.81 20.34
N GLN A 599 -2.04 3.86 20.97
CA GLN A 599 -2.12 3.96 22.42
C GLN A 599 -3.06 2.90 23.02
N ILE A 600 -4.22 2.63 22.42
CA ILE A 600 -5.13 1.56 22.84
C ILE A 600 -4.38 0.22 22.84
N PHE A 601 -3.75 -0.17 21.73
CA PHE A 601 -2.97 -1.41 21.67
C PHE A 601 -1.84 -1.45 22.72
N LEU A 602 -1.09 -0.34 22.90
CA LEU A 602 -0.03 -0.27 23.91
C LEU A 602 -0.56 -0.50 25.34
N ASN A 603 -1.73 0.07 25.67
CA ASN A 603 -2.38 -0.11 26.97
C ASN A 603 -2.85 -1.56 27.20
N HIS A 604 -3.16 -2.28 26.13
CA HIS A 604 -3.43 -3.73 26.14
C HIS A 604 -2.15 -4.60 26.18
N GLY A 605 -0.97 -3.98 26.36
CA GLY A 605 0.29 -4.68 26.46
C GLY A 605 0.92 -5.06 25.12
N ALA A 606 0.44 -4.49 24.00
CA ALA A 606 1.05 -4.71 22.69
C ALA A 606 2.47 -4.13 22.59
N ARG A 607 3.27 -4.74 21.73
CA ARG A 607 4.62 -4.28 21.38
C ARG A 607 4.56 -3.52 20.08
N LEU A 608 5.11 -2.31 20.06
CA LEU A 608 4.97 -1.37 18.96
C LEU A 608 6.35 -1.03 18.39
N TRP A 609 6.52 -1.21 17.09
CA TRP A 609 7.76 -0.91 16.40
C TRP A 609 7.55 0.17 15.35
N PHE A 610 8.14 1.34 15.54
CA PHE A 610 7.98 2.51 14.69
C PHE A 610 9.07 2.57 13.62
N LEU A 611 8.64 2.62 12.37
CA LEU A 611 9.47 2.78 11.18
C LEU A 611 9.17 4.15 10.58
N ARG A 612 10.02 5.14 10.86
CA ARG A 612 9.81 6.53 10.46
C ARG A 612 10.82 6.96 9.39
N THR A 613 10.35 7.70 8.40
CA THR A 613 11.20 8.36 7.40
C THR A 613 10.82 9.83 7.28
N ASN A 614 11.78 10.72 7.05
CA ASN A 614 11.51 12.15 6.86
C ASN A 614 12.13 12.63 5.53
N GLN A 615 11.42 12.44 4.40
CA GLN A 615 11.91 12.81 3.06
C GLN A 615 13.32 12.26 2.79
N VAL A 616 13.41 10.95 2.56
CA VAL A 616 14.68 10.25 2.31
C VAL A 616 14.76 9.77 0.85
N GLY A 617 15.95 9.36 0.40
CA GLY A 617 16.12 8.90 -0.98
C GLY A 617 16.49 10.00 -1.97
N GLY A 618 17.25 10.98 -1.47
CA GLY A 618 17.73 12.15 -2.21
C GLY A 618 17.38 13.46 -1.50
N ASN A 619 18.13 14.52 -1.80
CA ASN A 619 17.90 15.85 -1.24
C ASN A 619 17.27 16.77 -2.29
N ASP A 620 16.01 17.13 -2.08
CA ASP A 620 15.37 18.26 -2.76
C ASP A 620 15.38 19.48 -1.83
N PRO A 621 16.25 20.49 -2.03
CA PRO A 621 16.35 21.64 -1.12
C PRO A 621 15.13 22.57 -1.14
N SER A 622 14.19 22.41 -2.08
CA SER A 622 13.01 23.28 -2.21
C SER A 622 11.84 22.86 -1.31
N ILE A 623 11.95 21.70 -0.66
CA ILE A 623 10.91 21.14 0.21
C ILE A 623 11.44 20.77 1.59
N PHE A 624 10.53 20.62 2.55
CA PHE A 624 10.83 20.09 3.88
C PHE A 624 9.65 19.26 4.42
N PRO A 625 9.87 18.30 5.32
CA PRO A 625 8.78 17.47 5.82
C PRO A 625 7.93 18.22 6.86
N MET A 626 6.60 18.06 6.81
CA MET A 626 5.68 18.62 7.81
C MET A 626 4.91 17.51 8.53
N ALA A 627 4.85 17.55 9.86
CA ALA A 627 4.05 16.60 10.63
C ALA A 627 2.55 16.73 10.27
N PRO A 628 1.79 15.61 10.24
CA PRO A 628 0.34 15.70 10.12
C PRO A 628 -0.28 16.32 11.38
N THR A 629 -1.42 16.99 11.24
CA THR A 629 -2.14 17.62 12.36
C THR A 629 -3.10 16.64 13.02
N ARG A 630 -3.29 16.74 14.35
CA ARG A 630 -4.25 15.91 15.11
C ARG A 630 -5.68 16.45 14.99
N ALA A 631 -5.81 17.75 14.77
CA ALA A 631 -7.10 18.41 14.55
C ALA A 631 -6.91 19.64 13.64
N LEU A 632 -8.00 20.31 13.26
CA LEU A 632 -7.92 21.55 12.48
C LEU A 632 -7.01 22.57 13.16
N GLY A 633 -5.95 22.97 12.45
CA GLY A 633 -4.98 23.96 12.91
C GLY A 633 -4.13 23.56 14.13
N ARG A 634 -4.03 22.26 14.46
CA ARG A 634 -3.31 21.76 15.65
C ARG A 634 -2.50 20.50 15.42
#